data_AF-A0AAV5TW69-F1
#
_entry.id   AF-A0AAV5TW69-F1
#
_cell.length_a   1.000
_cell.length_b   1.000
_cell.length_c   1.000
_cell.angle_alpha   90.00
_cell.angle_beta   90.00
_cell.angle_gamma   90.00
#
_symmetry.space_group_name_H-M   'P 1'
#
loop_
_entity.id
_entity.type
_entity.pdbx_description
1 polymer ?
#
loop_
_entity_poly.entity_id
_entity_poly.type
_entity_poly.pdbx_seq_one_letter_code
_entity_poly.pdbx_strand_id
1 'polypeptide(L)'
;IEDNKRTLDFIIKFMQKIIIETMHFVVYSEAELDNALKLMATFPTIKHTMDLWFLPNEEKLQSLPKMKKLTIIVNQMPVSVFFHLLGTLKNFYLGRKPMTLTSNKFMEAIQVISADRTEREVELTMLRSDVVYYMSIIGIYETAKSGDVCGEFEVCSAPDGPVNGAGLMLRYKR
;
A
#
# COMPACT_ATOMS: atom_id res chain seq x y z
N ILE A 1 6.03 11.08 -28.03
CA ILE A 1 4.59 11.28 -27.74
C ILE A 1 3.70 10.41 -28.63
N GLU A 2 3.91 10.38 -29.96
CA GLU A 2 3.11 9.52 -30.86
C GLU A 2 3.25 8.02 -30.60
N ASP A 3 4.44 7.55 -30.24
CA ASP A 3 4.72 6.13 -30.02
C ASP A 3 3.96 5.55 -28.80
N ASN A 4 3.86 6.34 -27.73
CA ASN A 4 3.09 5.99 -26.52
C ASN A 4 1.58 5.90 -26.82
N LYS A 5 1.07 6.76 -27.70
CA LYS A 5 -0.36 6.75 -28.07
C LYS A 5 -0.70 5.49 -28.88
N ARG A 6 0.12 5.13 -29.87
CA ARG A 6 -0.07 3.91 -30.66
C ARG A 6 0.00 2.65 -29.79
N THR A 7 0.91 2.63 -28.83
CA THR A 7 1.05 1.53 -27.87
C THR A 7 -0.20 1.39 -27.00
N LEU A 8 -0.73 2.52 -26.47
CA LEU A 8 -1.93 2.51 -25.64
C LEU A 8 -3.17 2.01 -26.42
N ASP A 9 -3.36 2.50 -27.64
CA ASP A 9 -4.49 2.09 -28.49
C ASP A 9 -4.45 0.59 -28.81
N PHE A 10 -3.26 0.03 -29.04
CA PHE A 10 -3.08 -1.41 -29.25
C PHE A 10 -3.46 -2.20 -28.00
N ILE A 11 -2.99 -1.79 -26.81
CA ILE A 11 -3.31 -2.45 -25.54
C ILE A 11 -4.82 -2.45 -25.31
N ILE A 12 -5.51 -1.33 -25.53
CA ILE A 12 -6.96 -1.24 -25.39
C ILE A 12 -7.67 -2.25 -26.30
N LYS A 13 -7.29 -2.30 -27.59
CA LYS A 13 -7.88 -3.25 -28.56
C LYS A 13 -7.62 -4.71 -28.17
N PHE A 14 -6.43 -5.00 -27.67
CA PHE A 14 -6.06 -6.34 -27.20
C PHE A 14 -6.92 -6.75 -25.99
N MET A 15 -7.02 -5.88 -24.98
CA MET A 15 -7.79 -6.17 -23.76
C MET A 15 -9.29 -6.34 -24.02
N GLN A 16 -9.85 -5.69 -25.04
CA GLN A 16 -11.23 -5.92 -25.46
C GLN A 16 -11.52 -7.35 -25.97
N LYS A 17 -10.49 -8.14 -26.28
CA LYS A 17 -10.62 -9.49 -26.81
C LYS A 17 -10.37 -10.59 -25.79
N ILE A 18 -9.97 -10.24 -24.57
CA ILE A 18 -9.61 -11.20 -23.53
C ILE A 18 -10.40 -10.91 -22.25
N ILE A 19 -10.70 -11.96 -21.48
CA ILE A 19 -11.32 -11.83 -20.16
C ILE A 19 -10.19 -11.65 -19.15
N ILE A 20 -10.09 -10.45 -18.59
CA ILE A 20 -9.13 -10.13 -17.55
C ILE A 20 -9.90 -9.87 -16.26
N GLU A 21 -9.60 -10.65 -15.22
CA GLU A 21 -10.24 -10.46 -13.91
C GLU A 21 -9.59 -9.32 -13.12
N THR A 22 -8.27 -9.17 -13.23
CA THR A 22 -7.49 -8.16 -12.52
C THR A 22 -6.41 -7.58 -13.41
N MET A 23 -6.33 -6.25 -13.46
CA MET A 23 -5.20 -5.52 -14.05
C MET A 23 -4.25 -5.02 -12.97
N HIS A 24 -2.97 -5.23 -13.21
CA HIS A 24 -1.90 -4.76 -12.33
C HIS A 24 -1.07 -3.71 -13.05
N PHE A 25 -0.86 -2.57 -12.38
CA PHE A 25 -0.08 -1.45 -12.89
C PHE A 25 1.18 -1.28 -12.04
N VAL A 26 2.35 -1.28 -12.68
CA VAL A 26 3.61 -0.87 -12.05
C VAL A 26 3.98 0.48 -12.63
N VAL A 27 4.09 1.50 -11.78
CA VAL A 27 4.15 2.89 -12.22
C VAL A 27 5.34 3.59 -11.57
N TYR A 28 6.22 4.15 -12.39
CA TYR A 28 7.47 4.80 -12.00
C TYR A 28 7.44 6.32 -12.18
N SER A 29 6.44 6.86 -12.88
CA SER A 29 6.33 8.30 -13.13
C SER A 29 4.89 8.81 -13.22
N GLU A 30 4.74 10.13 -13.13
CA GLU A 30 3.45 10.81 -13.27
C GLU A 30 2.77 10.55 -14.63
N ALA A 31 3.55 10.51 -15.71
CA ALA A 31 3.02 10.24 -17.04
C ALA A 31 2.52 8.80 -17.19
N GLU A 32 3.20 7.84 -16.56
CA GLU A 32 2.73 6.45 -16.49
C GLU A 32 1.47 6.33 -15.64
N LEU A 33 1.37 7.10 -14.54
CA LEU A 33 0.17 7.13 -13.71
C LEU A 33 -1.03 7.63 -14.51
N ASP A 34 -0.88 8.71 -15.28
CA ASP A 34 -1.94 9.22 -16.14
C ASP A 34 -2.41 8.19 -17.18
N ASN A 35 -1.49 7.42 -17.75
CA ASN A 35 -1.83 6.36 -18.69
C ASN A 35 -2.55 5.20 -18.00
N ALA A 36 -2.10 4.80 -16.80
CA ALA A 36 -2.76 3.79 -15.99
C ALA A 36 -4.20 4.21 -15.65
N LEU A 37 -4.40 5.46 -15.20
CA LEU A 37 -5.72 6.00 -14.88
C LEU A 37 -6.66 6.02 -16.10
N LYS A 38 -6.15 6.35 -17.30
CA LYS A 38 -6.93 6.26 -18.55
C LYS A 38 -7.36 4.82 -18.86
N LEU A 39 -6.47 3.85 -18.65
CA LEU A 39 -6.80 2.43 -18.85
C LEU A 39 -7.85 1.97 -17.84
N MET A 40 -7.72 2.34 -16.57
CA MET A 40 -8.71 2.02 -15.53
C MET A 40 -10.09 2.61 -15.88
N ALA A 41 -10.14 3.86 -16.33
CA ALA A 41 -11.37 4.49 -16.77
C ALA A 41 -12.00 3.82 -18.01
N THR A 42 -11.16 3.24 -18.89
CA THR A 42 -11.63 2.50 -20.08
C THR A 42 -12.25 1.15 -19.71
N PHE A 43 -11.79 0.54 -18.61
CA PHE A 43 -12.21 -0.79 -18.18
C PHE A 43 -12.63 -0.82 -16.70
N PRO A 44 -13.68 -0.06 -16.31
CA PRO A 44 -14.00 0.21 -14.90
C PRO A 44 -14.55 -1.00 -14.13
N THR A 45 -14.95 -2.06 -14.83
CA THR A 45 -15.47 -3.30 -14.21
C THR A 45 -14.37 -4.27 -13.82
N ILE A 46 -13.14 -4.09 -14.33
CA ILE A 46 -12.01 -4.95 -14.03
C ILE A 46 -11.42 -4.54 -12.68
N LYS A 47 -11.03 -5.51 -11.86
CA LYS A 47 -10.37 -5.21 -10.59
C LYS A 47 -8.98 -4.62 -10.89
N HIS A 48 -8.60 -3.56 -10.19
CA HIS A 48 -7.30 -2.95 -10.41
C HIS A 48 -6.41 -3.10 -9.18
N THR A 49 -5.12 -3.26 -9.41
CA THR A 49 -4.07 -3.15 -8.40
C THR A 49 -2.96 -2.27 -8.94
N MET A 50 -2.26 -1.55 -8.07
CA MET A 50 -1.23 -0.61 -8.50
C MET A 50 -0.06 -0.59 -7.52
N ASP A 51 1.15 -0.59 -8.07
CA ASP A 51 2.40 -0.37 -7.34
C ASP A 51 3.02 0.94 -7.83
N LEU A 52 3.05 1.94 -6.95
CA LEU A 52 3.67 3.24 -7.19
C LEU A 52 5.11 3.21 -6.69
N TRP A 53 6.08 3.37 -7.60
CA TRP A 53 7.52 3.49 -7.29
C TRP A 53 7.97 4.94 -7.09
N PHE A 54 7.01 5.85 -6.92
CA PHE A 54 7.20 7.26 -6.62
C PHE A 54 6.02 7.73 -5.75
N LEU A 55 6.12 8.93 -5.18
CA LEU A 55 5.02 9.57 -4.46
C LEU A 55 4.38 10.62 -5.37
N PRO A 56 3.17 10.38 -5.91
CA PRO A 56 2.42 11.42 -6.60
C PRO A 56 2.10 12.56 -5.63
N ASN A 57 1.77 13.73 -6.17
CA ASN A 57 1.28 14.83 -5.33
C ASN A 57 -0.03 14.44 -4.61
N GLU A 58 -0.34 15.16 -3.54
CA GLU A 58 -1.46 14.84 -2.66
C GLU A 58 -2.82 14.86 -3.38
N GLU A 59 -3.07 15.86 -4.24
CA GLU A 59 -4.30 15.96 -5.04
C GLU A 59 -4.50 14.73 -5.94
N LYS A 60 -3.42 14.21 -6.51
CA LYS A 60 -3.45 13.05 -7.38
C LYS A 60 -3.64 11.75 -6.62
N LEU A 61 -3.06 11.64 -5.43
CA LEU A 61 -3.32 10.52 -4.51
C LEU A 61 -4.78 10.50 -4.06
N GLN A 62 -5.36 11.66 -3.75
CA GLN A 62 -6.75 11.82 -3.34
C GLN A 62 -7.74 11.50 -4.46
N SER A 63 -7.34 11.70 -5.73
CA SER A 63 -8.17 11.40 -6.91
C SER A 63 -7.99 9.98 -7.45
N LEU A 64 -7.16 9.14 -6.83
CA LEU A 64 -7.04 7.74 -7.23
C LEU A 64 -8.41 7.05 -7.10
N PRO A 65 -8.86 6.32 -8.14
CA PRO A 65 -10.09 5.56 -8.06
C PRO A 65 -9.96 4.43 -7.04
N LYS A 66 -11.10 3.93 -6.56
CA LYS A 66 -11.12 2.74 -5.71
C LYS A 66 -10.47 1.57 -6.45
N MET A 67 -9.57 0.88 -5.77
CA MET A 67 -8.85 -0.26 -6.33
C MET A 67 -8.75 -1.39 -5.32
N LYS A 68 -8.48 -2.60 -5.81
CA LYS A 68 -8.37 -3.79 -4.97
C LYS A 68 -7.15 -3.73 -4.07
N LYS A 69 -6.04 -3.12 -4.51
CA LYS A 69 -4.80 -2.97 -3.74
C LYS A 69 -3.98 -1.80 -4.28
N LEU A 70 -3.43 -0.98 -3.37
CA LEU A 70 -2.41 0.01 -3.67
C LEU A 70 -1.16 -0.27 -2.85
N THR A 71 -0.02 -0.38 -3.52
CA THR A 71 1.31 -0.40 -2.91
C THR A 71 2.02 0.89 -3.22
N ILE A 72 2.63 1.55 -2.23
CA ILE A 72 3.49 2.71 -2.46
C ILE A 72 4.89 2.41 -1.94
N ILE A 73 5.87 2.47 -2.84
CA ILE A 73 7.27 2.13 -2.62
C ILE A 73 8.07 3.42 -2.71
N VAL A 74 8.13 4.14 -1.58
CA VAL A 74 8.79 5.45 -1.48
C VAL A 74 9.76 5.47 -0.31
N ASN A 75 10.74 6.37 -0.37
CA ASN A 75 11.71 6.50 0.72
C ASN A 75 11.10 7.11 1.97
N GLN A 76 10.22 8.08 1.79
CA GLN A 76 9.53 8.80 2.86
C GLN A 76 8.13 9.15 2.36
N MET A 77 7.15 8.96 3.23
CA MET A 77 5.77 9.37 3.00
C MET A 77 5.39 10.39 4.08
N PRO A 78 4.82 11.56 3.71
CA PRO A 78 4.25 12.47 4.68
C PRO A 78 3.19 11.76 5.53
N VAL A 79 3.23 11.98 6.84
CA VAL A 79 2.30 11.34 7.78
C VAL A 79 0.84 11.68 7.43
N SER A 80 0.55 12.92 6.99
CA SER A 80 -0.79 13.31 6.55
C SER A 80 -1.31 12.45 5.39
N VAL A 81 -0.48 12.27 4.35
CA VAL A 81 -0.79 11.44 3.19
C VAL A 81 -1.00 9.99 3.61
N PHE A 82 -0.15 9.46 4.49
CA PHE A 82 -0.33 8.12 5.05
C PHE A 82 -1.70 7.92 5.71
N PHE A 83 -2.09 8.82 6.62
CA PHE A 83 -3.40 8.73 7.29
C PHE A 83 -4.57 8.89 6.32
N HIS A 84 -4.45 9.75 5.32
CA HIS A 84 -5.48 9.90 4.30
C HIS A 84 -5.68 8.59 3.52
N LEU A 85 -4.60 7.97 3.04
CA LEU A 85 -4.63 6.70 2.33
C LEU A 85 -5.16 5.58 3.24
N LEU A 86 -4.71 5.56 4.50
CA LEU A 86 -5.17 4.62 5.52
C LEU A 86 -6.65 4.79 5.87
N GLY A 87 -7.23 5.98 5.74
CA GLY A 87 -8.66 6.19 5.92
C GLY A 87 -9.49 5.75 4.70
N THR A 88 -8.90 5.80 3.51
CA THR A 88 -9.65 5.72 2.24
C THR A 88 -9.54 4.36 1.55
N LEU A 89 -8.38 3.71 1.64
CA LEU A 89 -8.07 2.51 0.86
C LEU A 89 -8.16 1.26 1.71
N LYS A 90 -9.02 0.32 1.33
CA LYS A 90 -9.15 -0.96 2.05
C LYS A 90 -7.81 -1.69 2.12
N ASN A 91 -7.22 -1.96 0.96
CA ASN A 91 -5.99 -2.72 0.90
C ASN A 91 -4.81 -1.81 0.55
N PHE A 92 -4.01 -1.48 1.57
CA PHE A 92 -2.93 -0.49 1.45
C PHE A 92 -1.62 -1.02 2.00
N TYR A 93 -0.57 -0.92 1.18
CA TYR A 93 0.71 -1.54 1.43
C TYR A 93 1.80 -0.47 1.33
N LEU A 94 2.45 -0.18 2.44
CA LEU A 94 3.60 0.71 2.47
C LEU A 94 4.88 -0.13 2.34
N GLY A 95 5.58 0.02 1.21
CA GLY A 95 6.65 -0.85 0.76
C GLY A 95 7.94 -0.83 1.60
N ARG A 96 9.06 -1.14 0.93
CA ARG A 96 10.32 -1.65 1.51
C ARG A 96 11.01 -0.82 2.59
N LYS A 97 10.71 0.47 2.76
CA LYS A 97 11.40 1.31 3.73
C LYS A 97 10.57 1.49 4.99
N PRO A 98 11.19 1.32 6.19
CA PRO A 98 10.53 1.58 7.45
C PRO A 98 9.94 2.99 7.51
N MET A 99 8.64 3.08 7.80
CA MET A 99 8.03 4.34 8.21
C MET A 99 8.34 4.60 9.68
N THR A 100 8.77 5.82 9.97
CA THR A 100 8.89 6.30 11.35
C THR A 100 7.59 7.00 11.74
N LEU A 101 6.88 6.41 12.71
CA LEU A 101 5.74 7.04 13.37
C LEU A 101 6.16 7.41 14.79
N THR A 102 5.44 8.32 15.44
CA THR A 102 5.50 8.44 16.90
C THR A 102 4.55 7.42 17.53
N SER A 103 4.68 7.12 18.82
CA SER A 103 3.73 6.23 19.52
C SER A 103 2.29 6.71 19.37
N ASN A 104 2.04 8.01 19.52
CA ASN A 104 0.69 8.58 19.39
C ASN A 104 0.14 8.37 17.96
N LYS A 105 0.96 8.59 16.92
CA LYS A 105 0.55 8.37 15.54
C LYS A 105 0.39 6.89 15.21
N PHE A 106 1.21 6.02 15.77
CA PHE A 106 0.99 4.58 15.63
C PHE A 106 -0.37 4.18 16.22
N MET A 107 -0.68 4.61 17.45
CA MET A 107 -1.97 4.30 18.09
C MET A 107 -3.16 4.87 17.31
N GLU A 108 -3.03 6.09 16.79
CA GLU A 108 -4.04 6.69 15.90
C GLU A 108 -4.24 5.84 14.63
N ALA A 109 -3.16 5.33 14.02
CA ALA A 109 -3.25 4.45 12.85
C ALA A 109 -3.98 3.14 13.18
N ILE A 110 -3.66 2.51 14.32
CA ILE A 110 -4.36 1.31 14.80
C ILE A 110 -5.86 1.59 15.00
N GLN A 111 -6.22 2.75 15.58
CA GLN A 111 -7.61 3.15 15.75
C GLN A 111 -8.34 3.33 14.41
N VAL A 112 -7.71 4.00 13.44
CA VAL A 112 -8.27 4.17 12.09
C VAL A 112 -8.51 2.83 11.40
N ILE A 113 -7.55 1.91 11.50
CA ILE A 113 -7.64 0.58 10.88
C ILE A 113 -8.74 -0.26 11.55
N SER A 114 -8.79 -0.28 12.88
CA SER A 114 -9.72 -1.12 13.66
C SER A 114 -11.16 -0.59 13.70
N ALA A 115 -11.38 0.70 13.40
CA ALA A 115 -12.70 1.30 13.29
C ALA A 115 -13.49 0.78 12.06
N ASP A 116 -12.80 0.40 10.98
CA ASP A 116 -13.41 -0.21 9.80
C ASP A 116 -13.66 -1.71 10.06
N ARG A 117 -14.93 -2.12 10.02
CA ARG A 117 -15.36 -3.51 10.25
C ARG A 117 -15.42 -4.34 8.96
N THR A 118 -15.13 -3.74 7.81
CA THR A 118 -15.12 -4.45 6.52
C THR A 118 -13.81 -5.19 6.29
N GLU A 119 -13.81 -6.13 5.33
CA GLU A 119 -12.61 -6.86 4.93
C GLU A 119 -11.50 -5.90 4.49
N ARG A 120 -10.33 -6.05 5.10
CA ARG A 120 -9.24 -5.09 4.97
C ARG A 120 -7.88 -5.72 5.22
N GLU A 121 -6.89 -5.32 4.41
CA GLU A 121 -5.50 -5.70 4.61
C GLU A 121 -4.57 -4.47 4.54
N VAL A 122 -3.85 -4.20 5.63
CA VAL A 122 -2.88 -3.11 5.69
C VAL A 122 -1.51 -3.67 6.03
N GLU A 123 -0.50 -3.31 5.26
CA GLU A 123 0.90 -3.68 5.52
C GLU A 123 1.77 -2.45 5.73
N LEU A 124 2.44 -2.38 6.88
CA LEU A 124 3.34 -1.30 7.26
C LEU A 124 4.73 -1.86 7.50
N THR A 125 5.72 -1.45 6.72
CA THR A 125 7.12 -1.71 7.05
C THR A 125 7.56 -0.71 8.11
N MET A 126 8.10 -1.18 9.23
CA MET A 126 8.58 -0.37 10.36
C MET A 126 9.89 -0.93 10.92
N LEU A 127 10.63 -0.15 11.72
CA LEU A 127 11.80 -0.68 12.40
C LEU A 127 11.36 -1.69 13.46
N ARG A 128 12.15 -2.75 13.64
CA ARG A 128 11.89 -3.79 14.64
C ARG A 128 11.78 -3.20 16.04
N SER A 129 12.67 -2.28 16.39
CA SER A 129 12.64 -1.56 17.67
C SER A 129 11.31 -0.86 17.90
N ASP A 130 10.78 -0.23 16.86
CA ASP A 130 9.54 0.55 16.92
C ASP A 130 8.34 -0.38 17.06
N VAL A 131 8.30 -1.46 16.28
CA VAL A 131 7.24 -2.50 16.39
C VAL A 131 7.22 -3.09 17.79
N VAL A 132 8.37 -3.54 18.31
CA VAL A 132 8.47 -4.11 19.66
C VAL A 132 8.04 -3.10 20.72
N TYR A 133 8.53 -1.86 20.62
CA TYR A 133 8.16 -0.80 21.56
C TYR A 133 6.65 -0.53 21.53
N TYR A 134 6.04 -0.34 20.36
CA TYR A 134 4.60 -0.06 20.28
C TYR A 134 3.73 -1.25 20.67
N MET A 135 4.15 -2.47 20.34
CA MET A 135 3.51 -3.70 20.80
C MET A 135 3.54 -3.79 22.33
N SER A 136 4.65 -3.41 22.97
CA SER A 136 4.75 -3.43 24.44
C SER A 136 3.77 -2.47 25.13
N ILE A 137 3.48 -1.32 24.50
CA ILE A 137 2.49 -0.35 25.01
C ILE A 137 1.09 -0.97 25.10
N ILE A 138 0.77 -1.91 24.20
CA ILE A 138 -0.52 -2.62 24.16
C ILE A 138 -0.45 -4.01 24.82
N GLY A 139 0.60 -4.29 25.61
CA GLY A 139 0.72 -5.52 26.39
C GLY A 139 1.33 -6.72 25.64
N ILE A 140 1.97 -6.49 24.49
CA ILE A 140 2.66 -7.53 23.70
C ILE A 140 4.17 -7.35 23.85
N TYR A 141 4.83 -8.27 24.55
CA TYR A 141 6.22 -8.09 25.02
C TYR A 141 7.30 -8.63 24.07
N GLU A 142 8.56 -8.30 24.40
CA GLU A 142 9.80 -8.30 23.59
C GLU A 142 10.19 -9.58 22.83
N THR A 143 9.47 -10.69 23.01
CA THR A 143 9.74 -11.93 22.26
C THR A 143 9.10 -11.96 20.87
N ALA A 144 8.50 -10.84 20.43
CA ALA A 144 7.85 -10.72 19.13
C ALA A 144 8.77 -11.17 17.97
N LYS A 145 8.38 -12.21 17.26
CA LYS A 145 9.05 -12.81 16.10
C LYS A 145 8.14 -12.80 14.88
N SER A 146 8.73 -13.00 13.70
CA SER A 146 7.94 -13.23 12.49
C SER A 146 7.01 -14.44 12.69
N GLY A 147 5.74 -14.28 12.33
CA GLY A 147 4.68 -15.25 12.56
C GLY A 147 3.91 -15.03 13.87
N ASP A 148 4.33 -14.10 14.73
CA ASP A 148 3.56 -13.78 15.94
C ASP A 148 2.28 -13.02 15.57
N VAL A 149 1.17 -13.47 16.13
CA VAL A 149 -0.17 -12.95 15.86
C VAL A 149 -0.81 -12.47 17.16
N CYS A 150 -1.41 -11.28 17.13
CA CYS A 150 -2.24 -10.76 18.20
C CYS A 150 -3.54 -10.20 17.63
N GLY A 151 -4.62 -10.98 17.72
CA GLY A 151 -5.89 -10.65 17.08
C GLY A 151 -5.74 -10.58 15.56
N GLU A 152 -6.00 -9.41 14.99
CA GLU A 152 -5.94 -9.14 13.54
C GLU A 152 -4.54 -8.70 13.07
N PHE A 153 -3.58 -8.61 13.99
CA PHE A 153 -2.21 -8.18 13.70
C PHE A 153 -1.27 -9.37 13.61
N GLU A 154 -0.44 -9.38 12.57
CA GLU A 154 0.64 -10.34 12.33
C GLU A 154 1.96 -9.58 12.16
N VAL A 155 3.01 -10.05 12.83
CA VAL A 155 4.38 -9.61 12.58
C VAL A 155 4.97 -10.47 11.47
N CYS A 156 5.32 -9.87 10.35
CA CYS A 156 5.91 -10.56 9.20
C CYS A 156 7.37 -10.14 8.97
N SER A 157 8.14 -11.04 8.37
CA SER A 157 9.46 -10.72 7.82
C SER A 157 9.29 -9.85 6.57
N ALA A 158 10.11 -8.80 6.44
CA ALA A 158 10.11 -7.99 5.23
C ALA A 158 10.62 -8.83 4.02
N PRO A 159 9.94 -8.80 2.86
CA PRO A 159 10.18 -9.74 1.75
C PRO A 159 11.57 -9.67 1.11
N ASP A 160 12.30 -8.56 1.27
CA ASP A 160 13.64 -8.39 0.70
C ASP A 160 14.73 -8.27 1.76
N GLY A 161 14.36 -8.38 3.04
CA GLY A 161 15.19 -7.90 4.14
C GLY A 161 15.40 -6.37 4.03
N PRO A 162 15.41 -5.64 5.13
CA PRO A 162 16.17 -4.39 5.14
C PRO A 162 17.61 -4.76 4.76
N VAL A 163 18.31 -3.86 4.07
CA VAL A 163 19.76 -3.99 3.82
C VAL A 163 20.55 -4.31 5.11
N ASN A 164 19.94 -4.09 6.29
CA ASN A 164 20.48 -4.39 7.62
C ASN A 164 19.61 -5.30 8.53
N GLY A 165 18.58 -6.02 8.05
CA GLY A 165 17.77 -6.93 8.90
C GLY A 165 16.91 -6.27 10.01
N ALA A 166 16.94 -4.94 10.14
CA ALA A 166 16.31 -4.18 11.22
C ALA A 166 14.81 -3.82 11.08
N GLY A 167 14.11 -4.31 10.06
CA GLY A 167 12.74 -3.92 9.72
C GLY A 167 11.80 -5.10 9.77
N LEU A 168 10.65 -4.90 10.40
CA LEU A 168 9.54 -5.83 10.44
C LEU A 168 8.38 -5.24 9.65
N MET A 169 7.55 -6.11 9.11
CA MET A 169 6.29 -5.72 8.52
C MET A 169 5.19 -6.01 9.53
N LEU A 170 4.40 -5.01 9.88
CA LEU A 170 3.17 -5.21 10.63
C LEU A 170 2.03 -5.33 9.62
N ARG A 171 1.41 -6.50 9.58
CA ARG A 171 0.21 -6.74 8.77
C ARG A 171 -1.01 -6.70 9.68
N TYR A 172 -2.03 -5.95 9.28
CA TYR A 172 -3.38 -6.08 9.80
C TYR A 172 -4.24 -6.78 8.75
N LYS A 173 -5.01 -7.79 9.17
CA LYS A 173 -5.94 -8.51 8.29
C LYS A 173 -7.23 -8.84 9.03
N ARG A 174 -8.37 -8.45 8.45
CA ARG A 174 -9.73 -8.77 8.89
C ARG A 174 -10.54 -9.31 7.73
#